data_AF-R7A4V8-F1
#
_entry.id   AF-R7A4V8-F1
#
_cell.length_a   1.000
_cell.length_b   1.000
_cell.length_c   1.000
_cell.angle_alpha   90.00
_cell.angle_beta   90.00
_cell.angle_gamma   90.00
#
_symmetry.space_group_name_H-M   'P 1'
#
loop_
_entity.id
_entity.type
_entity.pdbx_description
1 polymer ?
#
loop_
_entity_poly.entity_id
_entity_poly.type
_entity_poly.pdbx_seq_one_letter_code
_entity_poly.pdbx_strand_id
1 'polypeptide(L)' 'MLKNGIGQVVDWSHVDKEDYLLAMERSPIKDTEIKVLLKAALTGDVDSREIYMKGIDHSYYYEGYITFKAEEL' A
#
# COMPACT_ATOMS: atom_id res chain seq x y z
N MET A 1 9.08 5.55 7.73
CA MET A 1 10.05 5.98 6.70
C MET A 1 9.48 6.97 5.69
N LEU A 2 8.29 6.76 5.10
CA LEU A 2 7.71 7.73 4.13
C LEU A 2 7.08 8.96 4.79
N LYS A 3 6.19 8.79 5.78
CA LYS A 3 5.58 9.93 6.52
C LYS A 3 6.63 10.90 7.08
N ASN A 4 7.66 10.38 7.74
CA ASN A 4 8.72 11.20 8.32
C ASN A 4 9.74 11.74 7.30
N GLY A 5 9.83 11.13 6.12
CA GLY A 5 10.82 11.52 5.10
C GLY A 5 10.27 12.51 4.07
N ILE A 6 9.06 12.29 3.59
CA ILE A 6 8.43 13.06 2.50
C ILE A 6 7.04 13.61 2.87
N GLY A 7 6.55 13.36 4.09
CA GLY A 7 5.23 13.86 4.51
C GLY A 7 4.07 13.17 3.80
N GLN A 8 4.28 12.00 3.21
CA GLN A 8 3.27 11.25 2.46
C GLN A 8 3.21 9.80 2.92
N VAL A 9 2.05 9.18 2.70
CA VAL A 9 1.79 7.75 2.92
C VAL A 9 1.27 7.13 1.62
N VAL A 10 1.39 5.81 1.49
CA VAL A 10 0.82 5.08 0.36
C VAL A 10 -0.62 4.75 0.70
N ASP A 11 -1.53 5.12 -0.19
CA ASP A 11 -2.91 4.66 -0.15
C ASP A 11 -3.02 3.32 -0.90
N TRP A 12 -3.00 2.23 -0.14
CA TRP A 12 -3.02 0.88 -0.69
C TRP A 12 -4.31 0.52 -1.42
N SER A 13 -5.42 1.26 -1.22
CA SER A 13 -6.63 1.02 -2.01
C SER A 13 -6.48 1.40 -3.48
N HIS A 14 -5.44 2.16 -3.83
CA HIS A 14 -5.12 2.55 -5.20
C HIS A 14 -4.04 1.67 -5.84
N VAL A 15 -3.62 0.60 -5.16
CA VAL A 15 -2.60 -0.33 -5.63
C VAL A 15 -3.27 -1.67 -5.92
N ASP A 16 -3.23 -2.12 -7.17
CA ASP A 16 -3.75 -3.44 -7.54
C ASP A 16 -2.88 -4.55 -6.94
N LYS A 17 -3.53 -5.64 -6.51
CA LYS A 17 -2.87 -6.78 -5.85
C LYS A 17 -1.90 -7.49 -6.79
N GLU A 18 -2.33 -7.79 -8.02
CA GLU A 18 -1.51 -8.54 -8.98
C GLU A 18 -0.31 -7.69 -9.42
N ASP A 19 -0.54 -6.39 -9.69
CA ASP A 19 0.53 -5.45 -10.03
C ASP A 19 1.56 -5.31 -8.90
N TYR A 20 1.11 -5.26 -7.64
CA TYR A 20 2.00 -5.21 -6.49
C TYR A 20 2.85 -6.48 -6.38
N LEU A 21 2.24 -7.66 -6.48
CA LEU A 21 2.95 -8.93 -6.35
C LEU A 21 3.98 -9.10 -7.47
N LEU A 22 3.61 -8.82 -8.73
CA LEU A 22 4.51 -8.86 -9.88
C LEU A 22 5.69 -7.89 -9.71
N ALA A 23 5.40 -6.64 -9.30
CA ALA A 23 6.43 -5.63 -9.07
C ALA A 23 7.39 -6.01 -7.93
N MET A 24 6.88 -6.69 -6.89
CA MET A 24 7.69 -7.19 -5.78
C MET A 24 8.58 -8.36 -6.19
N GLU A 25 8.09 -9.31 -7.00
CA GLU A 25 8.89 -10.41 -7.55
C GLU A 25 10.05 -9.89 -8.42
N ARG A 26 9.83 -8.81 -9.17
CA ARG A 26 10.84 -8.18 -10.02
C ARG A 26 11.79 -7.24 -9.27
N SER A 27 11.40 -6.76 -8.09
CA SER A 27 12.17 -5.77 -7.30
C SER A 27 13.64 -6.14 -7.00
N PRO A 28 14.04 -7.41 -6.80
CA PRO A 28 15.45 -7.77 -6.59
C PRO A 28 16.32 -7.53 -7.82
N ILE A 29 15.71 -7.53 -9.01
CA ILE A 29 16.38 -7.28 -10.29
C ILE A 29 16.29 -5.79 -10.63
N LYS A 30 15.10 -5.20 -10.53
CA LYS A 30 14.85 -3.79 -10.85
C LYS A 30 13.65 -3.24 -10.08
N ASP A 31 13.87 -2.17 -9.33
CA ASP A 31 12.87 -1.55 -8.46
C ASP A 31 11.98 -0.49 -9.15
N THR A 32 12.09 -0.34 -10.49
CA THR A 32 11.40 0.73 -11.21
C THR A 32 9.88 0.57 -11.17
N GLU A 33 9.38 -0.65 -11.29
CA GLU A 33 7.94 -0.93 -11.32
C GLU A 33 7.29 -0.61 -9.98
N ILE A 34 7.83 -1.15 -8.88
CA ILE A 34 7.32 -0.88 -7.54
C ILE A 34 7.40 0.62 -7.21
N LYS A 35 8.45 1.33 -7.64
CA LYS A 35 8.55 2.78 -7.46
C LYS A 35 7.46 3.54 -8.22
N VAL A 36 7.20 3.19 -9.48
CA VAL A 36 6.16 3.85 -10.29
C VAL A 36 4.78 3.58 -9.69
N LEU A 37 4.51 2.33 -9.32
CA LEU A 37 3.26 1.89 -8.70
C LEU A 37 2.99 2.65 -7.39
N LEU A 38 3.94 2.62 -6.45
CA LEU A 38 3.79 3.30 -5.16
C LEU A 38 3.71 4.82 -5.30
N LYS A 39 4.47 5.42 -6.24
CA LYS A 39 4.47 6.87 -6.45
C LYS A 39 3.11 7.38 -6.95
N ALA A 40 2.39 6.59 -7.75
CA ALA A 40 1.04 6.92 -8.19
C ALA A 40 0.01 6.88 -7.04
N ALA A 41 0.26 6.07 -6.02
CA ALA A 41 -0.60 5.90 -4.85
C ALA A 41 -0.20 6.75 -3.62
N LEU A 42 0.74 7.69 -3.77
CA LEU A 42 1.13 8.56 -2.66
C LEU A 42 0.05 9.61 -2.37
N THR A 43 -0.33 9.72 -1.09
CA THR A 43 -1.23 10.74 -0.58
C THR A 43 -0.59 11.55 0.53
N GLY A 44 -0.92 12.84 0.59
CA GLY A 44 -0.53 13.74 1.67
C GLY A 44 -1.42 13.64 2.91
N ASP A 45 -2.49 12.85 2.85
CA ASP A 45 -3.44 12.66 3.95
C ASP A 45 -2.91 11.65 4.98
N VAL A 46 -1.85 12.06 5.68
CA VAL A 46 -1.06 11.22 6.59
C VAL A 46 -1.68 10.99 7.96
N ASP A 47 -2.73 11.75 8.31
CA ASP A 47 -3.42 11.68 9.60
C ASP A 47 -4.84 11.10 9.47
N SER A 48 -5.27 10.74 8.26
CA SER A 48 -6.54 10.05 8.05
C SER A 48 -6.51 8.63 8.61
N ARG A 49 -7.35 8.43 9.63
CA ARG A 49 -7.62 7.10 10.20
C ARG A 49 -8.19 6.13 9.17
N GLU A 50 -8.97 6.63 8.22
CA GLU A 50 -9.59 5.82 7.16
C GLU A 50 -8.54 5.23 6.22
N ILE A 51 -7.58 6.05 5.76
CA ILE A 51 -6.48 5.60 4.90
C ILE A 51 -5.62 4.57 5.63
N TYR A 52 -5.40 4.77 6.93
CA TYR A 52 -4.67 3.83 7.76
C TYR A 52 -5.39 2.48 7.88
N MET A 53 -6.68 2.48 8.20
CA MET A 53 -7.49 1.25 8.34
C MET A 53 -7.61 0.50 7.01
N LYS A 54 -7.91 1.20 5.91
CA LYS A 54 -7.96 0.60 4.56
C LYS A 54 -6.60 0.04 4.13
N GLY A 55 -5.52 0.69 4.54
CA GLY A 55 -4.16 0.21 4.30
C GLY A 55 -3.87 -1.11 5.00
N ILE A 56 -4.32 -1.27 6.24
CA ILE A 56 -4.22 -2.55 6.97
C ILE A 56 -5.03 -3.62 6.24
N ASP A 57 -6.28 -3.35 5.89
CA ASP A 57 -7.14 -4.30 5.19
C ASP A 57 -6.55 -4.76 3.86
N HIS A 58 -5.98 -3.84 3.07
CA HIS A 58 -5.32 -4.18 1.81
C HIS A 58 -4.04 -5.01 2.02
N SER A 59 -3.24 -4.69 3.04
CA SER A 59 -2.05 -5.47 3.35
C SER A 59 -2.40 -6.93 3.69
N TYR A 60 -3.46 -7.15 4.46
CA TYR A 60 -3.95 -8.50 4.79
C TYR A 60 -4.58 -9.19 3.58
N TYR A 61 -5.30 -8.44 2.74
CA TYR A 61 -5.86 -8.93 1.48
C TYR A 61 -4.80 -9.44 0.50
N TYR A 62 -3.66 -8.76 0.39
CA TYR A 62 -2.56 -9.19 -0.46
C TYR A 62 -2.02 -10.56 -0.05
N GLU A 63 -2.01 -10.87 1.24
CA GLU A 63 -1.56 -12.16 1.78
C GLU A 63 -2.67 -13.24 1.81
N GLY A 64 -3.89 -12.91 1.39
CA GLY A 64 -5.01 -13.85 1.29
C GLY A 64 -5.91 -13.93 2.52
N TYR A 65 -5.76 -13.02 3.49
CA TYR A 65 -6.63 -12.92 4.65
C TYR A 65 -7.80 -11.99 4.36
N ILE A 66 -9.00 -12.55 4.19
CA ILE A 66 -10.24 -11.79 3.89
C ILE A 66 -11.26 -11.82 5.03
N THR A 67 -10.91 -12.41 6.17
CA THR A 67 -11.88 -12.85 7.18
C THR A 67 -12.43 -11.73 8.06
N PHE A 68 -11.69 -10.63 8.23
CA PHE A 68 -12.09 -9.50 9.08
C PHE A 68 -11.65 -8.17 8.47
N LYS A 69 -12.48 -7.12 8.63
CA LYS A 69 -12.08 -5.75 8.33
C LYS A 69 -11.52 -5.11 9.61
N ALA A 70 -10.40 -4.40 9.50
CA ALA A 70 -9.77 -3.66 10.58
C ALA A 70 -10.68 -2.55 11.13
N GLU A 71 -11.60 -2.04 10.30
CA GLU A 71 -12.63 -1.09 10.74
C GLU A 71 -13.67 -1.70 11.71
N GLU A 72 -13.80 -3.03 11.73
CA GLU A 72 -14.77 -3.78 12.55
C GLU A 72 -14.14 -4.33 13.86
N LEU A 73 -12.87 -4.03 14.12
CA LEU A 73 -12.10 -4.39 15.33
C LEU A 73 -11.85 -3.18 16.24
#